data_AF-A0A0D3LKQ7-F1
#
_entry.id   AF-A0A0D3LKQ7-F1
#
_cell.length_a   1.000
_cell.length_b   1.000
_cell.length_c   1.000
_cell.angle_alpha   90.00
_cell.angle_beta   90.00
_cell.angle_gamma   90.00
#
_symmetry.space_group_name_H-M   'P 1'
#
loop_
_entity.id
_entity.type
_entity.pdbx_description
1 polymer ?
#
loop_
_entity_poly.entity_id
_entity_poly.type
_entity_poly.pdbx_seq_one_letter_code
_entity_poly.pdbx_strand_id
1 'polypeptide(L)' 'MGEACVYLQGMEQLNWQEYLALKKIDAQAYRQGSPGQYVEFERQFMQMHPDSFTAHKLFLINEIRRSYPLLPLSENKNS' A
#
# COMPACT_ATOMS: atom_id res chain seq x y z
N MET A 1 -9.73 33.28 -3.64
CA MET A 1 -10.62 32.22 -3.10
C MET A 1 -9.95 30.91 -3.42
N GLY A 2 -9.31 30.30 -2.42
CA GLY A 2 -8.57 29.06 -2.59
C GLY A 2 -9.54 27.90 -2.71
N GLU A 3 -9.51 27.21 -3.84
CA GLU A 3 -10.19 25.93 -4.02
C GLU A 3 -9.51 24.89 -3.13
N ALA A 4 -9.89 24.86 -1.85
CA ALA A 4 -9.55 23.78 -0.96
C ALA A 4 -10.39 22.56 -1.38
N CYS A 5 -9.79 21.78 -2.28
CA CYS A 5 -9.98 20.36 -2.51
C CYS A 5 -11.24 19.74 -1.89
N VAL A 6 -12.24 19.56 -2.73
CA VAL A 6 -13.33 18.62 -2.50
C VAL A 6 -12.70 17.21 -2.44
N TYR A 7 -12.49 16.65 -1.25
CA TYR A 7 -12.33 15.21 -1.07
C TYR A 7 -13.51 14.67 -0.26
N LEU A 8 -14.57 14.37 -1.00
CA LEU A 8 -15.55 13.36 -0.63
C LEU A 8 -14.87 11.99 -0.75
N GLN A 9 -14.61 11.32 0.38
CA GLN A 9 -14.36 9.87 0.44
C GLN A 9 -14.81 9.47 1.86
N GLY A 10 -16.00 8.88 2.06
CA GLY A 10 -16.42 7.64 1.44
C GLY A 10 -15.70 6.51 2.16
N MET A 11 -16.29 6.00 3.24
CA MET A 11 -15.73 4.88 4.01
C MET A 11 -15.60 3.63 3.13
N GLU A 12 -14.45 3.45 2.49
CA GLU A 12 -14.03 2.13 2.01
C GLU A 12 -12.98 1.60 2.98
N GLN A 13 -13.41 0.69 3.86
CA GLN A 13 -12.54 -0.11 4.70
C GLN A 13 -11.77 -1.09 3.81
N LEU A 14 -10.74 -0.61 3.11
CA LEU A 14 -9.78 -1.47 2.42
C LEU A 14 -8.97 -2.21 3.47
N ASN A 15 -8.80 -3.52 3.31
CA ASN A 15 -7.87 -4.24 4.16
C ASN A 15 -6.41 -3.93 3.76
N TRP A 16 -5.46 -4.14 4.67
CA TRP A 16 -4.05 -3.81 4.42
C TRP A 16 -3.47 -4.50 3.18
N GLN A 17 -3.85 -5.76 2.94
CA GLN A 17 -3.37 -6.52 1.79
C GLN A 17 -3.95 -5.98 0.47
N GLU A 18 -5.23 -5.64 0.44
CA GLU A 18 -5.89 -4.98 -0.69
C GLU A 18 -5.25 -3.63 -0.98
N TYR A 19 -4.98 -2.84 0.06
CA TYR A 19 -4.29 -1.56 -0.08
C TYR A 19 -2.90 -1.74 -0.72
N LEU A 20 -2.10 -2.70 -0.25
CA LEU A 20 -0.79 -2.99 -0.83
C LEU A 20 -0.92 -3.42 -2.31
N ALA A 21 -1.87 -4.28 -2.64
CA ALA A 21 -2.13 -4.71 -4.01
C ALA A 21 -2.50 -3.52 -4.92
N LEU A 22 -3.35 -2.60 -4.46
CA LEU A 22 -3.68 -1.35 -5.18
C LEU A 22 -2.46 -0.46 -5.40
N LYS A 23 -1.52 -0.43 -4.43
CA LYS A 23 -0.24 0.29 -4.58
C LYS A 23 0.80 -0.48 -5.39
N LYS A 24 0.44 -1.64 -5.98
CA LYS A 24 1.33 -2.55 -6.72
C LYS A 24 2.50 -3.03 -5.85
N ILE A 25 2.22 -3.33 -4.60
CA ILE A 25 3.18 -3.88 -3.63
C ILE A 25 2.80 -5.33 -3.37
N ASP A 26 3.79 -6.22 -3.43
CA ASP A 26 3.60 -7.62 -3.06
C ASP A 26 3.61 -7.77 -1.53
N ALA A 27 2.45 -8.06 -0.95
CA ALA A 27 2.30 -8.19 0.50
C ALA A 27 3.12 -9.36 1.08
N GLN A 28 3.30 -10.45 0.34
CA GLN A 28 4.08 -11.61 0.80
C GLN A 28 5.57 -11.28 0.82
N ALA A 29 6.10 -10.73 -0.27
CA ALA A 29 7.49 -10.32 -0.38
C ALA A 29 7.81 -9.23 0.64
N TYR A 30 6.91 -8.26 0.83
CA TYR A 30 7.10 -7.21 1.83
C TYR A 30 7.12 -7.77 3.26
N ARG A 31 6.19 -8.67 3.59
CA ARG A 31 6.16 -9.32 4.92
C ARG A 31 7.39 -10.17 5.19
N GLN A 32 7.95 -10.83 4.17
CA GLN A 32 9.16 -11.65 4.30
C GLN A 32 10.43 -10.79 4.41
N GLY A 33 10.55 -9.73 3.60
CA GLY A 33 11.72 -8.87 3.60
C GLY A 33 11.77 -7.90 4.79
N SER A 34 10.61 -7.51 5.35
CA SER A 34 10.54 -6.55 6.45
C SER A 34 9.35 -6.81 7.39
N PRO A 35 9.33 -7.95 8.11
CA PRO A 35 8.18 -8.36 8.93
C PRO A 35 7.82 -7.37 10.05
N GLY A 36 8.83 -6.77 10.70
CA GLY A 36 8.59 -5.78 11.76
C GLY A 36 7.92 -4.51 11.24
N GLN A 37 8.40 -4.00 10.09
CA GLN A 37 7.82 -2.82 9.46
C GLN A 37 6.41 -3.12 8.93
N TYR A 38 6.20 -4.31 8.35
CA TYR A 38 4.89 -4.74 7.85
C TYR A 38 3.83 -4.70 8.96
N VAL A 39 4.11 -5.29 10.13
CA VAL A 39 3.16 -5.33 11.26
C VAL A 39 2.92 -3.93 11.84
N GLU A 40 3.96 -3.12 11.96
CA GLU A 40 3.81 -1.74 12.44
C GLU A 40 2.94 -0.91 11.48
N PHE A 41 3.16 -1.05 10.18
CA PHE A 41 2.42 -0.31 9.16
C PHE A 41 0.97 -0.79 9.06
N GLU A 42 0.72 -2.10 9.16
CA GLU A 42 -0.62 -2.66 9.25
C GLU A 42 -1.38 -2.07 10.45
N ARG A 43 -0.75 -2.01 11.64
CA ARG A 43 -1.35 -1.39 12.82
C ARG A 43 -1.60 0.11 12.64
N GLN A 44 -0.69 0.84 12.01
CA GLN A 44 -0.87 2.28 11.74
C GLN A 44 -1.97 2.51 10.71
N PHE A 45 -2.05 1.66 9.69
CA PHE A 45 -3.08 1.68 8.66
C PHE A 45 -4.47 1.44 9.26
N MET A 46 -4.61 0.50 10.20
CA MET A 46 -5.89 0.26 10.91
C MET A 46 -6.38 1.45 11.76
N GLN A 47 -5.52 2.43 12.05
CA GLN A 47 -5.88 3.59 12.88
C GLN A 47 -6.33 4.80 12.05
N MET A 48 -6.21 4.77 10.71
CA MET A 48 -6.54 5.91 9.86
C MET A 48 -7.01 5.52 8.46
N HIS A 49 -7.53 6.48 7.69
CA HIS A 49 -7.97 6.25 6.32
C HIS A 49 -6.79 5.88 5.40
N PRO A 50 -6.98 5.00 4.39
CA PRO A 50 -5.94 4.64 3.43
C PRO A 50 -5.28 5.83 2.73
N ASP A 51 -6.04 6.86 2.38
CA ASP A 51 -5.47 8.07 1.76
C ASP A 51 -4.67 8.91 2.75
N SER A 52 -5.14 9.04 3.99
CA SER A 52 -4.35 9.70 5.03
C SER A 52 -3.05 8.93 5.28
N PHE A 53 -3.12 7.60 5.40
CA PHE A 53 -1.93 6.77 5.54
C PHE A 53 -0.98 6.93 4.34
N THR A 54 -1.51 6.90 3.12
CA THR A 54 -0.74 7.13 1.89
C THR A 54 -0.04 8.49 1.93
N ALA A 55 -0.74 9.56 2.32
CA ALA A 55 -0.17 10.90 2.36
C ALA A 55 0.97 11.00 3.39
N HIS A 56 0.78 10.46 4.60
CA HIS A 56 1.78 10.48 5.66
C HIS A 56 2.99 9.59 5.34
N LYS A 57 2.79 8.51 4.58
CA LYS A 57 3.81 7.49 4.28
C LYS A 57 4.19 7.47 2.80
N LEU A 58 3.90 8.52 2.04
CA LEU A 58 4.03 8.53 0.57
C LEU A 58 5.44 8.13 0.11
N PHE A 59 6.46 8.71 0.75
CA PHE A 59 7.86 8.41 0.44
C PHE A 59 8.19 6.95 0.73
N LEU A 60 7.80 6.44 1.88
CA LEU A 60 8.03 5.05 2.31
C LEU A 60 7.30 4.06 1.42
N ILE A 61 6.03 4.32 1.07
CA ILE A 61 5.24 3.49 0.15
C ILE A 61 5.88 3.43 -1.23
N ASN A 62 6.43 4.55 -1.72
CA ASN A 62 7.16 4.56 -2.98
C ASN A 62 8.45 3.73 -2.93
N GLU A 63 9.16 3.73 -1.81
CA GLU A 63 10.34 2.88 -1.60
C GLU A 63 9.93 1.40 -1.53
N ILE A 64 8.93 1.05 -0.72
CA ILE A 64 8.40 -0.32 -0.60
C ILE A 64 7.95 -0.85 -1.96
N ARG A 65 7.28 -0.04 -2.78
CA ARG A 65 6.87 -0.44 -4.14
C ARG A 65 8.06 -0.74 -5.06
N ARG A 66 9.19 -0.06 -4.90
CA ARG A 66 10.41 -0.33 -5.68
C ARG A 66 11.13 -1.59 -5.19
N SER A 67 11.11 -1.84 -3.89
CA SER A 67 11.74 -3.01 -3.28
C SER A 67 10.93 -4.30 -3.44
N TYR A 68 9.60 -4.20 -3.35
CA TYR A 68 8.66 -5.33 -3.37
C TYR A 68 7.53 -5.08 -4.39
N PRO A 69 7.85 -4.91 -5.67
CA PRO A 69 6.83 -4.70 -6.70
C PRO A 69 5.93 -5.93 -6.81
N LEU A 70 4.62 -5.70 -6.91
CA LEU A 70 3.67 -6.74 -7.31
C LEU A 70 3.89 -7.02 -8.80
N LEU A 71 4.76 -7.98 -9.09
CA LEU A 71 4.98 -8.43 -10.45
C LEU A 71 3.68 -9.05 -10.97
N PRO A 72 3.19 -8.67 -12.17
CA PRO A 72 2.21 -9.50 -12.84
C PRO A 72 2.87 -10.87 -12.98
N LEU A 73 2.26 -11.90 -12.41
CA LEU A 73 2.75 -13.29 -12.46
C LEU A 73 3.41 -13.50 -13.82
N SER A 74 4.69 -13.85 -13.78
CA SER A 74 5.40 -14.30 -14.98
C SER A 74 4.47 -15.24 -15.75
N GLU A 75 4.09 -14.84 -16.96
CA GLU A 75 3.62 -15.78 -17.97
C GLU A 75 4.80 -16.74 -18.19
N ASN A 76 4.85 -17.80 -17.39
CA ASN A 76 5.58 -19.00 -17.69
C ASN A 76 4.89 -19.63 -18.91
N LYS A 77 5.22 -19.12 -20.10
CA LYS A 77 5.15 -19.92 -21.32
C LYS A 77 6.49 -20.62 -21.46
N ASN A 78 6.68 -21.65 -20.64
CA ASN A 78 7.75 -22.62 -20.83
C ASN A 78 7.29 -23.65 -21.88
N SER A 79 8.21 -23.95 -22.80
CA SER A 79 8.25 -25.04 -23.79
C SER A 79 7.57 -24.82 -25.13
#